data_AF-A0A938EMD0-F1
#
_entry.id   AF-A0A938EMD0-F1
#
_cell.length_a   1.000
_cell.length_b   1.000
_cell.length_c   1.000
_cell.angle_alpha   90.00
_cell.angle_beta   90.00
_cell.angle_gamma   90.00
#
_symmetry.space_group_name_H-M   'P 1'
#
loop_
_entity.id
_entity.type
_entity.pdbx_description
1 polymer ?
#
loop_
_entity_poly.entity_id
_entity_poly.type
_entity_poly.pdbx_seq_one_letter_code
_entity_poly.pdbx_strand_id
1 'polypeptide(L)' 'CTTAVQFVSADGHVSSGSRAVMQMLRVAPQPWPVIGAIGDAPGVAWVADRVYRWIAVNRHRLPGGTPACALPAA' A
#
# COMPACT_ATOMS: atom_id res chain seq x y z
N CYS A 1 -10.08 2.95 12.46
CA CYS A 1 -10.44 2.86 11.03
C CYS A 1 -9.39 3.45 10.06
N THR A 2 -8.18 3.81 10.48
CA THR A 2 -7.18 4.53 9.65
C THR A 2 -5.79 3.87 9.70
N THR A 3 -5.74 2.55 9.81
CA THR A 3 -4.46 1.86 10.12
C THR A 3 -3.68 1.44 8.87
N ALA A 4 -4.33 1.24 7.72
CA ALA A 4 -3.66 0.80 6.50
C ALA A 4 -4.44 1.19 5.23
N VAL A 5 -3.75 1.20 4.08
CA VAL A 5 -4.37 1.41 2.76
C VAL A 5 -5.31 0.25 2.44
N GLN A 6 -6.42 0.55 1.78
CA GLN A 6 -7.41 -0.43 1.32
C GLN A 6 -7.49 -0.38 -0.20
N PHE A 7 -7.55 -1.56 -0.83
CA PHE A 7 -7.82 -1.71 -2.26
C PHE A 7 -9.05 -2.57 -2.42
N VAL A 8 -10.02 -2.07 -3.20
CA VAL A 8 -11.26 -2.78 -3.52
C VAL A 8 -11.16 -3.20 -4.98
N SER A 9 -11.09 -4.50 -5.22
CA SER A 9 -11.11 -5.06 -6.57
C SER A 9 -12.47 -4.81 -7.24
N ALA A 10 -12.50 -4.86 -8.58
CA ALA A 10 -13.75 -4.79 -9.35
C ALA A 10 -14.74 -5.92 -8.95
N ASP A 11 -14.22 -7.05 -8.47
CA ASP A 11 -15.01 -8.19 -7.98
C ASP A 11 -15.51 -8.01 -6.53
N GLY A 12 -15.25 -6.86 -5.89
CA GLY A 12 -15.68 -6.57 -4.52
C GLY A 12 -14.75 -7.09 -3.42
N HIS A 13 -13.64 -7.76 -3.77
CA HIS A 13 -12.64 -8.18 -2.79
C HIS A 13 -11.88 -6.99 -2.20
N VAL A 14 -11.87 -6.89 -0.87
CA VAL A 14 -11.13 -5.85 -0.15
C VAL A 14 -9.81 -6.40 0.38
N SER A 15 -8.70 -5.85 -0.11
CA SER A 15 -7.35 -6.10 0.38
C SER A 15 -6.84 -4.93 1.19
N SER A 16 -6.01 -5.20 2.21
CA SER A 16 -5.44 -4.18 3.08
C SER A 16 -3.91 -4.21 3.11
N GLY A 17 -3.27 -3.08 3.44
CA GLY A 17 -1.83 -2.98 3.65
C GLY A 17 -0.99 -3.26 2.41
N SER A 18 0.05 -4.07 2.53
CA SER A 18 0.94 -4.43 1.42
C SER A 18 0.20 -5.16 0.29
N ARG A 19 -0.77 -6.01 0.62
CA ARG A 19 -1.60 -6.74 -0.37
C ARG A 19 -2.46 -5.82 -1.22
N ALA A 20 -2.96 -4.73 -0.63
CA ALA A 20 -3.71 -3.72 -1.36
C ALA A 20 -2.86 -3.06 -2.45
N VAL A 21 -1.59 -2.76 -2.12
CA VAL A 21 -0.63 -2.17 -3.06
C VAL A 21 -0.26 -3.15 -4.18
N MET A 22 -0.04 -4.44 -3.86
CA MET A 22 0.27 -5.45 -4.88
C MET A 22 -0.91 -5.69 -5.85
N GLN A 23 -2.15 -5.70 -5.36
CA GLN A 23 -3.32 -5.77 -6.23
C GLN A 23 -3.47 -4.52 -7.11
N MET A 24 -3.20 -3.34 -6.57
CA MET A 24 -3.17 -2.10 -7.37
C MET A 24 -2.12 -2.15 -8.48
N LEU A 25 -0.92 -2.68 -8.20
CA LEU A 25 0.14 -2.82 -9.19
C LEU A 25 -0.22 -3.82 -10.30
N ARG A 26 -1.04 -4.83 -10.00
CA ARG A 26 -1.53 -5.80 -11.00
C ARG A 26 -2.52 -5.20 -12.01
N VAL A 27 -3.26 -4.15 -11.63
CA VAL A 27 -4.20 -3.45 -12.53
C VAL A 27 -3.58 -2.25 -13.25
N ALA A 28 -2.35 -1.86 -12.90
CA ALA A 28 -1.64 -0.75 -13.52
C ALA A 28 -1.08 -1.12 -14.92
N PRO A 29 -0.84 -0.12 -15.81
CA PRO A 29 -0.24 -0.37 -17.13
C PRO A 29 1.16 -1.02 -17.02
N GLN A 30 1.63 -1.69 -18.07
CA GLN A 30 2.96 -2.30 -18.03
C GLN A 30 4.07 -1.26 -17.80
N PRO A 31 5.12 -1.59 -17.02
CA PRO A 31 5.52 -2.92 -16.54
C PRO A 31 5.04 -3.29 -15.12
N TRP A 32 4.21 -2.45 -14.49
CA TRP A 32 3.80 -2.57 -13.09
C TRP A 32 3.18 -3.92 -12.68
N PRO A 33 2.42 -4.65 -13.55
CA PRO A 33 1.87 -5.96 -13.19
C PRO A 33 2.92 -7.01 -12.87
N VAL A 34 4.12 -6.93 -13.47
CA VAL A 34 5.23 -7.84 -13.19
C VAL A 34 5.77 -7.63 -11.78
N ILE A 35 5.87 -6.36 -11.36
CA ILE A 35 6.30 -6.00 -10.00
C ILE A 35 5.25 -6.46 -8.97
N GLY A 36 3.95 -6.27 -9.27
CA GLY A 36 2.88 -6.78 -8.42
C GLY A 36 2.90 -8.32 -8.30
N ALA A 37 3.21 -9.03 -9.38
CA ALA A 37 3.34 -10.48 -9.37
C ALA A 37 4.54 -10.98 -8.55
N ILE A 38 5.70 -10.32 -8.67
CA ILE A 38 6.89 -10.61 -7.86
C ILE A 38 6.63 -10.28 -6.39
N GLY A 39 5.91 -9.18 -6.14
CA GLY A 39 5.55 -8.72 -4.80
C GLY A 39 4.73 -9.71 -3.98
N ASP A 40 3.91 -10.54 -4.64
CA ASP A 40 3.10 -11.59 -3.99
C ASP A 40 3.86 -12.90 -3.74
N ALA A 41 5.13 -13.01 -4.18
CA ALA A 41 5.96 -14.17 -3.84
C ALA A 41 6.18 -14.22 -2.32
N PRO A 42 6.14 -15.40 -1.66
CA PRO A 42 6.11 -15.51 -0.20
C PRO A 42 7.29 -14.85 0.52
N GLY A 43 8.48 -14.80 -0.10
CA GLY A 43 9.64 -14.06 0.43
C GLY A 43 9.53 -12.54 0.24
N VAL A 44 9.02 -12.10 -0.91
CA VAL A 44 8.91 -10.67 -1.24
C VAL A 44 7.74 -10.02 -0.50
N ALA A 45 6.64 -10.75 -0.30
CA ALA A 45 5.49 -10.29 0.46
C ALA A 45 5.88 -9.96 1.92
N TRP A 46 6.77 -10.75 2.52
CA TRP A 46 7.30 -10.48 3.85
C TRP A 46 8.18 -9.21 3.88
N VAL A 47 9.05 -9.04 2.88
CA VAL A 47 9.86 -7.82 2.74
C VAL A 47 8.96 -6.60 2.50
N ALA A 48 7.97 -6.71 1.63
CA ALA A 48 7.02 -5.66 1.31
C ALA A 48 6.19 -5.26 2.55
N ASP A 49 5.74 -6.22 3.36
CA ASP A 49 5.08 -5.91 4.63
C ASP A 49 6.00 -5.21 5.62
N ARG A 50 7.27 -5.64 5.72
CA ARG A 50 8.27 -5.00 6.58
C ARG A 50 8.58 -3.57 6.16
N VAL A 51 8.81 -3.36 4.86
CA VAL A 51 9.05 -2.05 4.27
C VAL A 51 7.82 -1.17 4.47
N TYR A 52 6.61 -1.69 4.18
CA TYR A 52 5.37 -0.96 4.38
C TYR A 52 5.16 -0.55 5.84
N ARG A 53 5.40 -1.45 6.80
CA ARG A 53 5.35 -1.13 8.24
C ARG A 53 6.37 -0.06 8.62
N TRP A 54 7.59 -0.13 8.09
CA TRP A 54 8.60 0.88 8.35
C TRP A 54 8.19 2.25 7.79
N ILE A 55 7.64 2.29 6.57
CA ILE A 55 7.06 3.51 5.97
C ILE A 55 5.89 4.02 6.81
N ALA A 56 4.97 3.15 7.25
CA ALA A 56 3.81 3.53 8.06
C ALA A 56 4.21 4.15 9.40
N VAL A 57 5.24 3.60 10.05
CA VAL A 57 5.81 4.17 11.29
C VAL A 57 6.53 5.49 11.00
N ASN A 58 7.28 5.57 9.90
CA ASN A 58 8.00 6.79 9.49
C ASN A 58 7.16 7.77 8.67
N ARG A 59 5.84 7.54 8.54
CA ARG A 59 4.88 8.37 7.78
C ARG A 59 5.01 9.85 8.12
N HIS A 60 5.23 10.13 9.40
CA HIS A 60 5.35 11.48 9.95
C HIS A 60 6.62 12.23 9.47
N ARG A 61 7.60 11.52 8.89
CA ARG A 61 8.85 12.07 8.36
C ARG A 61 8.91 12.12 6.84
N LEU A 62 7.90 11.61 6.14
CA LEU A 62 7.90 11.60 4.68
C LEU A 62 7.67 13.03 4.16
N PRO A 63 8.58 13.57 3.32
CA PRO A 63 8.37 14.86 2.69
C PRO A 63 7.20 14.73 1.71
N GLY A 64 6.12 15.49 1.95
CA GLY A 64 4.88 15.40 1.15
C GLY A 64 3.59 15.52 1.95
N GLY A 65 3.66 15.56 3.29
CA GLY A 65 2.52 15.97 4.11
C GLY A 65 2.22 17.45 3.91
N THR A 66 1.30 17.78 3.01
CA THR A 66 0.80 19.15 2.91
C THR A 66 -0.16 19.42 4.07
N PRO A 67 -0.02 20.57 4.78
CA PRO A 67 -0.92 20.91 5.88
C PRO A 67 -2.39 21.00 5.46
N ALA A 68 -2.66 21.16 4.17
CA ALA A 68 -3.99 21.13 3.58
C ALA A 68 -4.72 19.78 3.73
N CYS A 69 -3.98 18.66 3.87
CA CYS A 69 -4.55 17.32 4.02
C CYS A 69 -4.48 16.80 5.48
N ALA A 70 -4.16 17.67 6.44
CA ALA A 70 -4.19 17.30 7.86
C ALA A 70 -5.65 17.13 8.30
N LEU A 71 -5.99 15.94 8.80
CA LEU A 71 -7.30 15.69 9.39
C LEU A 71 -7.39 16.46 10.73
N PRO A 72 -8.54 17.06 11.06
CA PRO A 72 -8.75 17.65 12.38
C PRO A 72 -8.52 16.58 13.45
N ALA A 73 -7.82 16.95 14.52
CA ALA A 73 -7.78 16.12 15.71
C ALA A 73 -9.21 16.03 16.27
N ALA A 74 -9.69 14.80 16.49
CA ALA A 74 -10.97 14.54 17.12
C ALA A 74 -10.89 14.84 18.63
#